data_AF-A0A1J4KPN3-F1
#
_entry.id   AF-A0A1J4KPN3-F1
#
_cell.length_a   1.000
_cell.length_b   1.000
_cell.length_c   1.000
_cell.angle_alpha   90.00
_cell.angle_beta   90.00
_cell.angle_gamma   90.00
#
_symmetry.space_group_name_H-M   'P 1'
#
loop_
_entity.id
_entity.type
_entity.pdbx_description
1 polymer ?
#
loop_
_entity_poly.entity_id
_entity_poly.type
_entity_poly.pdbx_seq_one_letter_code
_entity_poly.pdbx_strand_id
1 'polypeptide(L)'
;MIALFYLIISCFSSNTIKVGDWWNDTNGVYIQGHGGIVTRLDDYDCFKNGTKGCWVWFGEDKTSEVGIHGYASTDLYNWEDKGMALYTHDMMPEKLNGIGTGITHNLENLEELKRRGNLKQPEEGVSEYDIKRAHEFLQAYATKTDEQGNFIEFDETSLIIAFKNLFKTYYIIERPKFLYNKNTNKYVIVFHSDGPGDWDIVNWINDGMYPDFDLSYSYIRAQLGFAVSDTPFGPYKLVNAQRMHWVEGYKDDDKGMARDFTTFRDTDGIVYVIYSSENNRFIYISRLDDTYTTWYTPQEYAKDGFDFKARILETEYREAPAMFKYDGYYYLMTSGTSGWAPNAANVHRSTMLFGPYEELGNPCEGDGSGRTFDSQSTYFVDIDAANGKVMYFGDRWWSNDLEHSRYVWLPVEINAKDHSFKLHYTEEWKLEDYYDGLIQKSNTTTKNKILGNVNEKKVKYLPIIFAAIGLIALVAVTSLFVFIFQEKKDVQKDYNEL
;
A
#
# COMPACT_ATOMS: atom_id res chain seq x y z
N MET A 1 -33.11 -0.16 52.65
CA MET A 1 -31.96 -0.39 51.74
C MET A 1 -32.49 -0.37 50.32
N ILE A 2 -32.28 0.73 49.60
CA ILE A 2 -32.59 0.84 48.17
C ILE A 2 -31.28 0.55 47.44
N ALA A 3 -31.23 -0.52 46.66
CA ALA A 3 -30.08 -0.86 45.84
C ALA A 3 -30.13 -0.04 44.55
N LEU A 4 -29.18 0.88 44.40
CA LEU A 4 -28.91 1.57 43.13
C LEU A 4 -28.19 0.59 42.20
N PHE A 5 -28.86 0.17 41.13
CA PHE A 5 -28.19 -0.41 39.97
C PHE A 5 -27.54 0.73 39.19
N TYR A 6 -26.21 0.81 39.21
CA TYR A 6 -25.47 1.62 38.24
C TYR A 6 -25.50 0.90 36.91
N LEU A 7 -26.28 1.43 35.96
CA LEU A 7 -26.19 1.08 34.55
C LEU A 7 -24.92 1.73 34.02
N ILE A 8 -23.85 0.96 33.85
CA ILE A 8 -22.68 1.40 33.10
C ILE A 8 -23.11 1.43 31.63
N ILE A 9 -23.47 2.61 31.14
CA ILE A 9 -23.54 2.87 29.71
C ILE A 9 -22.09 2.99 29.25
N SER A 10 -21.49 1.88 28.82
CA SER A 10 -20.31 1.93 27.99
C SER A 10 -20.74 2.56 26.66
N CYS A 11 -20.37 3.82 26.46
CA CYS A 11 -20.45 4.44 25.15
C CYS A 11 -19.43 3.70 24.26
N PHE A 12 -19.86 2.62 23.61
CA PHE A 12 -19.09 2.04 22.52
C PHE A 12 -19.09 3.10 21.42
N SER A 13 -17.97 3.81 21.24
CA SER A 13 -17.71 4.41 19.93
C SER A 13 -17.74 3.25 18.95
N SER A 14 -18.76 3.21 18.09
CA SER A 14 -18.82 2.14 17.11
C SER A 14 -17.74 2.44 16.08
N ASN A 15 -16.60 1.75 16.17
CA ASN A 15 -15.51 1.91 15.22
C ASN A 15 -16.03 1.58 13.82
N THR A 16 -15.77 2.46 12.86
CA THR A 16 -16.12 2.32 11.44
C THR A 16 -14.85 2.50 10.62
N ILE A 17 -14.80 1.85 9.46
CA ILE A 17 -13.85 2.21 8.41
C ILE A 17 -14.41 3.44 7.72
N LYS A 18 -13.64 4.53 7.69
CA LYS A 18 -13.97 5.75 6.95
C LYS A 18 -13.21 5.80 5.64
N VAL A 19 -13.93 5.73 4.53
CA VAL A 19 -13.34 5.46 3.22
C VAL A 19 -12.73 6.72 2.62
N GLY A 20 -11.41 6.70 2.42
CA GLY A 20 -10.68 7.81 1.82
C GLY A 20 -10.45 9.01 2.76
N ASP A 21 -10.76 8.86 4.05
CA ASP A 21 -10.54 9.85 5.10
C ASP A 21 -9.14 9.73 5.72
N TRP A 22 -8.74 10.74 6.48
CA TRP A 22 -7.52 10.70 7.29
C TRP A 22 -7.57 9.53 8.27
N TRP A 23 -6.53 8.70 8.28
CA TRP A 23 -6.40 7.58 9.19
C TRP A 23 -5.11 7.69 9.99
N ASN A 24 -5.25 8.02 11.27
CA ASN A 24 -4.14 8.09 12.19
C ASN A 24 -4.05 6.81 13.02
N ASP A 25 -2.83 6.49 13.44
CA ASP A 25 -2.53 5.42 14.39
C ASP A 25 -2.98 5.81 15.82
N THR A 26 -2.77 4.92 16.77
CA THR A 26 -3.12 5.15 18.18
C THR A 26 -2.31 6.25 18.86
N ASN A 27 -1.21 6.72 18.26
CA ASN A 27 -0.41 7.85 18.72
C ASN A 27 -0.88 9.18 18.09
N GLY A 28 -1.87 9.13 17.20
CA GLY A 28 -2.37 10.30 16.48
C GLY A 28 -1.50 10.71 15.28
N VAL A 29 -0.53 9.87 14.88
CA VAL A 29 0.32 10.08 13.71
C VAL A 29 -0.34 9.46 12.48
N TYR A 30 -0.22 10.11 11.33
CA TYR A 30 -0.80 9.58 10.10
C TYR A 30 -0.16 8.24 9.72
N ILE A 31 -1.00 7.25 9.39
CA ILE A 31 -0.51 5.92 9.00
C ILE A 31 0.24 6.03 7.66
N GLN A 32 1.44 5.44 7.60
CA GLN A 32 2.28 5.28 6.42
C GLN A 32 2.26 3.83 5.94
N GLY A 33 1.17 3.46 5.26
CA GLY A 33 0.82 2.10 4.90
C GLY A 33 0.52 1.91 3.41
N HIS A 34 1.08 2.77 2.55
CA HIS A 34 0.69 2.88 1.13
C HIS A 34 1.12 1.67 0.30
N GLY A 35 0.34 1.32 -0.73
CA GLY A 35 0.65 0.19 -1.62
C GLY A 35 0.72 -1.15 -0.87
N GLY A 36 0.20 -1.20 0.35
CA GLY A 36 0.55 -2.21 1.32
C GLY A 36 -0.20 -3.53 1.21
N ILE A 37 -0.18 -4.24 2.32
CA ILE A 37 -0.92 -5.47 2.62
C ILE A 37 -1.49 -5.37 4.03
N VAL A 38 -2.66 -5.96 4.21
CA VAL A 38 -3.19 -6.30 5.53
C VAL A 38 -3.46 -7.80 5.60
N THR A 39 -2.95 -8.44 6.64
CA THR A 39 -3.14 -9.88 6.86
C THR A 39 -3.18 -10.20 8.35
N ARG A 40 -3.55 -11.43 8.70
CA ARG A 40 -3.71 -11.87 10.07
C ARG A 40 -2.58 -12.80 10.49
N LEU A 41 -2.06 -12.59 11.70
CA LEU A 41 -1.17 -13.48 12.43
C LEU A 41 -1.94 -14.09 13.60
N ASP A 42 -2.43 -15.32 13.46
CA ASP A 42 -3.29 -15.94 14.47
C ASP A 42 -2.56 -16.32 15.76
N ASP A 43 -1.28 -16.72 15.65
CA ASP A 43 -0.52 -17.31 16.76
C ASP A 43 0.57 -16.40 17.34
N TYR A 44 0.57 -15.11 16.98
CA TYR A 44 1.56 -14.13 17.43
C TYR A 44 0.95 -13.14 18.42
N ASP A 45 1.71 -12.75 19.45
CA ASP A 45 1.35 -11.71 20.42
C ASP A 45 1.97 -10.37 19.98
N CYS A 46 1.25 -9.65 19.12
CA CYS A 46 1.69 -8.35 18.61
C CYS A 46 1.82 -7.28 19.71
N PHE A 47 1.14 -7.45 20.85
CA PHE A 47 0.97 -6.44 21.89
C PHE A 47 1.79 -6.74 23.14
N LYS A 48 2.53 -7.86 23.16
CA LYS A 48 3.35 -8.33 24.28
C LYS A 48 2.58 -8.37 25.61
N ASN A 49 1.29 -8.69 25.54
CA ASN A 49 0.38 -8.70 26.70
C ASN A 49 -0.28 -10.07 26.94
N GLY A 50 0.16 -11.10 26.20
CA GLY A 50 -0.37 -12.47 26.24
C GLY A 50 -1.50 -12.74 25.25
N THR A 51 -2.02 -11.73 24.54
CA THR A 51 -3.09 -11.90 23.55
C THR A 51 -2.51 -12.31 22.21
N LYS A 52 -2.79 -13.55 21.80
CA LYS A 52 -2.47 -14.02 20.45
C LYS A 52 -3.55 -13.62 19.45
N GLY A 53 -3.14 -13.38 18.22
CA GLY A 53 -4.04 -13.01 17.14
C GLY A 53 -4.04 -11.51 16.93
N CYS A 54 -3.52 -11.08 15.78
CA CYS A 54 -3.49 -9.68 15.39
C CYS A 54 -3.57 -9.55 13.87
N TRP A 55 -4.15 -8.45 13.41
CA TRP A 55 -3.96 -7.95 12.07
C TRP A 55 -2.65 -7.19 12.01
N VAL A 56 -1.94 -7.33 10.91
CA VAL A 56 -0.72 -6.57 10.61
C VAL A 56 -0.89 -5.85 9.29
N TRP A 57 -0.42 -4.62 9.24
CA TRP A 57 -0.42 -3.78 8.05
C TRP A 57 1.01 -3.37 7.75
N PHE A 58 1.50 -3.73 6.56
CA PHE A 58 2.77 -3.25 6.04
C PHE A 58 2.55 -2.43 4.79
N GLY A 59 3.26 -1.32 4.66
CA GLY A 59 3.16 -0.44 3.50
C GLY A 59 4.40 0.43 3.34
N GLU A 60 4.47 1.11 2.21
CA GLU A 60 5.52 2.08 1.92
C GLU A 60 5.42 3.25 2.89
N ASP A 61 6.56 3.65 3.44
CA ASP A 61 6.67 4.91 4.15
C ASP A 61 7.07 6.03 3.17
N LYS A 62 6.16 6.98 2.96
CA LYS A 62 6.35 8.11 2.03
C LYS A 62 6.82 9.39 2.73
N THR A 63 7.13 9.33 4.03
CA THR A 63 7.82 10.42 4.74
C THR A 63 9.28 10.50 4.28
N SER A 64 10.03 11.46 4.82
CA SER A 64 11.49 11.57 4.60
C SER A 64 12.29 10.35 5.06
N GLU A 65 11.71 9.46 5.86
CA GLU A 65 12.38 8.26 6.35
C GLU A 65 12.47 7.15 5.31
N VAL A 66 11.58 7.07 4.31
CA VAL A 66 11.56 6.10 3.19
C VAL A 66 11.89 4.66 3.59
N GLY A 67 10.91 3.78 3.54
CA GLY A 67 11.10 2.36 3.87
C GLY A 67 9.79 1.59 3.85
N ILE A 68 9.70 0.55 4.68
CA ILE A 68 8.46 -0.21 4.88
C ILE A 68 8.06 -0.12 6.34
N HIS A 69 6.92 0.51 6.63
CA HIS A 69 6.38 0.66 7.98
C HIS A 69 5.49 -0.52 8.35
N GLY A 70 5.42 -0.88 9.62
CA GLY A 70 4.53 -1.91 10.15
C GLY A 70 3.58 -1.40 11.23
N TYR A 71 2.33 -1.84 11.18
CA TYR A 71 1.30 -1.57 12.19
C TYR A 71 0.63 -2.87 12.65
N ALA A 72 0.04 -2.87 13.85
CA ALA A 72 -0.78 -3.97 14.34
C ALA A 72 -2.15 -3.51 14.83
N SER A 73 -3.17 -4.35 14.67
CA SER A 73 -4.53 -4.08 15.14
C SER A 73 -5.21 -5.34 15.66
N THR A 74 -6.11 -5.19 16.62
CA THR A 74 -7.03 -6.27 17.05
C THR A 74 -8.34 -6.24 16.28
N ASP A 75 -8.69 -5.11 15.66
CA ASP A 75 -10.06 -4.82 15.19
C ASP A 75 -10.14 -4.25 13.76
N LEU A 76 -9.01 -4.06 13.07
CA LEU A 76 -8.86 -3.41 11.75
C LEU A 76 -9.20 -1.90 11.72
N TYR A 77 -9.60 -1.31 12.84
CA TYR A 77 -9.98 0.10 12.93
C TYR A 77 -8.87 0.93 13.57
N ASN A 78 -8.29 0.42 14.65
CA ASN A 78 -7.28 1.09 15.45
C ASN A 78 -5.94 0.39 15.25
N TRP A 79 -4.94 1.15 14.79
CA TRP A 79 -3.63 0.63 14.42
C TRP A 79 -2.57 1.16 15.37
N GLU A 80 -1.91 0.25 16.10
CA GLU A 80 -0.72 0.58 16.88
C GLU A 80 0.49 0.55 15.96
N ASP A 81 1.25 1.64 15.97
CA ASP A 81 2.53 1.72 15.30
C ASP A 81 3.54 0.70 15.86
N LYS A 82 4.18 -0.05 14.97
CA LYS A 82 5.26 -1.00 15.29
C LYS A 82 6.62 -0.56 14.74
N GLY A 83 6.68 0.62 14.13
CA GLY A 83 7.86 1.23 13.58
C GLY A 83 8.21 0.72 12.18
N MET A 84 9.37 1.19 11.72
CA MET A 84 9.92 0.81 10.43
C MET A 84 10.42 -0.66 10.45
N ALA A 85 9.91 -1.46 9.53
CA ALA A 85 10.27 -2.86 9.38
C ALA A 85 11.49 -3.03 8.46
N LEU A 86 11.54 -2.32 7.33
CA LEU A 86 12.68 -2.30 6.40
C LEU A 86 13.23 -0.88 6.29
N TYR A 87 14.50 -0.72 6.67
CA TYR A 87 15.19 0.56 6.71
C TYR A 87 16.02 0.82 5.45
N THR A 88 16.16 2.09 5.08
CA THR A 88 17.05 2.59 4.03
C THR A 88 18.28 3.30 4.61
N HIS A 89 19.29 3.54 3.79
CA HIS A 89 20.46 4.37 4.14
C HIS A 89 20.68 5.48 3.10
N ASP A 90 21.55 6.44 3.42
CA ASP A 90 21.85 7.61 2.60
C ASP A 90 23.34 7.76 2.26
N MET A 91 24.09 6.67 2.42
CA MET A 91 25.48 6.62 1.98
C MET A 91 25.62 6.05 0.58
N MET A 92 26.25 6.82 -0.32
CA MET A 92 26.37 6.49 -1.74
C MET A 92 27.02 5.11 -1.94
N PRO A 93 26.32 4.14 -2.54
CA PRO A 93 26.77 2.75 -2.53
C PRO A 93 27.72 2.37 -3.66
N GLU A 94 27.82 3.23 -4.66
CA GLU A 94 28.53 2.97 -5.90
C GLU A 94 29.54 4.09 -6.19
N LYS A 95 30.65 3.72 -6.81
CA LYS A 95 31.66 4.66 -7.31
C LYS A 95 32.12 4.24 -8.70
N LEU A 96 32.71 5.17 -9.46
CA LEU A 96 33.29 4.83 -10.76
C LEU A 96 34.37 3.75 -10.60
N ASN A 97 34.41 2.83 -11.56
CA ASN A 97 35.51 1.89 -11.71
C ASN A 97 36.80 2.62 -12.16
N GLY A 98 37.93 1.91 -12.18
CA GLY A 98 39.23 2.54 -12.47
C GLY A 98 39.39 3.18 -13.86
N ILE A 99 38.47 2.95 -14.79
CA ILE A 99 38.46 3.55 -16.14
C ILE A 99 37.37 4.61 -16.33
N GLY A 100 36.47 4.81 -15.36
CA GLY A 100 35.43 5.84 -15.41
C GLY A 100 34.21 5.52 -16.29
N THR A 101 34.10 4.31 -16.84
CA THR A 101 33.01 3.94 -17.79
C THR A 101 32.00 2.95 -17.18
N GLY A 102 32.06 2.74 -15.88
CA GLY A 102 31.19 1.82 -15.16
C GLY A 102 31.30 2.06 -13.66
N ILE A 103 30.47 1.35 -12.88
CA ILE A 103 30.43 1.46 -11.43
C ILE A 103 30.90 0.18 -10.73
N THR A 104 31.35 0.33 -9.49
CA THR A 104 31.67 -0.73 -8.55
C THR A 104 31.14 -0.35 -7.17
N HIS A 105 30.98 -1.33 -6.28
CA HIS A 105 30.62 -1.06 -4.89
C HIS A 105 31.64 -0.12 -4.22
N ASN A 106 31.15 0.90 -3.54
CA ASN A 106 31.95 1.82 -2.76
C ASN A 106 32.18 1.26 -1.36
N LEU A 107 33.17 0.37 -1.22
CA LEU A 107 33.49 -0.28 0.05
C LEU A 107 34.00 0.69 1.12
N GLU A 108 34.60 1.82 0.73
CA GLU A 108 35.01 2.86 1.68
C GLU A 108 33.79 3.50 2.35
N ASN A 109 32.77 3.82 1.56
CA ASN A 109 31.48 4.26 2.09
C ASN A 109 30.80 3.16 2.92
N LEU A 110 30.86 1.89 2.50
CA LEU A 110 30.29 0.82 3.33
C LEU A 110 30.95 0.75 4.71
N GLU A 111 32.27 0.88 4.79
CA GLU A 111 32.99 0.90 6.07
C GLU A 111 32.69 2.16 6.89
N GLU A 112 32.52 3.32 6.23
CA GLU A 112 32.07 4.54 6.90
C GLU A 112 30.65 4.40 7.45
N LEU A 113 29.74 3.75 6.73
CA LEU A 113 28.39 3.44 7.20
C LEU A 113 28.45 2.55 8.45
N LYS A 114 29.26 1.48 8.42
CA LYS A 114 29.50 0.59 9.58
C LYS A 114 30.04 1.35 10.78
N ARG A 115 31.00 2.27 10.56
CA ARG A 115 31.56 3.13 11.61
C ARG A 115 30.48 4.01 12.23
N ARG A 116 29.67 4.70 11.41
CA ARG A 116 28.58 5.57 11.89
C ARG A 116 27.54 4.80 12.70
N GLY A 117 27.19 3.58 12.29
CA GLY A 117 26.25 2.74 13.04
C GLY A 117 26.71 2.37 14.46
N ASN A 118 28.00 2.51 14.76
CA ASN A 118 28.57 2.25 16.08
C ASN A 118 28.88 3.53 16.89
N LEU A 119 28.78 4.72 16.29
CA LEU A 119 28.96 5.98 17.00
C LEU A 119 27.88 6.15 18.07
N LYS A 120 28.26 6.72 19.22
CA LYS A 120 27.35 6.95 20.35
C LYS A 120 26.92 8.41 20.49
N GLN A 121 27.60 9.31 19.81
CA GLN A 121 27.36 10.74 19.83
C GLN A 121 27.83 11.37 18.52
N PRO A 122 27.24 12.51 18.11
CA PRO A 122 27.67 13.24 16.92
C PRO A 122 29.15 13.64 16.95
N GLU A 123 29.73 13.80 15.77
CA GLU A 123 31.09 14.29 15.54
C GLU A 123 31.12 15.24 14.33
N GLU A 124 32.28 15.81 14.02
CA GLU A 124 32.40 16.74 12.90
C GLU A 124 31.98 16.07 11.58
N GLY A 125 30.93 16.61 10.94
CA GLY A 125 30.39 16.08 9.69
C GLY A 125 29.46 14.87 9.81
N VAL A 126 29.14 14.41 11.03
CA VAL A 126 28.19 13.31 11.28
C VAL A 126 27.19 13.72 12.36
N SER A 127 25.93 13.89 11.95
CA SER A 127 24.83 14.28 12.82
C SER A 127 24.25 13.10 13.61
N GLU A 128 23.40 13.40 14.59
CA GLU A 128 22.63 12.37 15.32
C GLU A 128 21.72 11.57 14.37
N TYR A 129 21.15 12.24 13.36
CA TYR A 129 20.33 11.59 12.34
C TYR A 129 21.15 10.58 11.52
N ASP A 130 22.36 10.94 11.11
CA ASP A 130 23.26 10.04 10.35
C ASP A 130 23.60 8.79 11.15
N ILE A 131 23.88 8.96 12.45
CA ILE A 131 24.18 7.85 13.38
C ILE A 131 22.96 6.94 13.52
N LYS A 132 21.79 7.53 13.82
CA LYS A 132 20.54 6.79 14.01
C LYS A 132 20.20 5.97 12.76
N ARG A 133 20.22 6.60 11.59
CA ARG A 133 19.90 5.94 10.31
C ARG A 133 20.87 4.81 9.99
N ALA A 134 22.18 5.05 10.16
CA ALA A 134 23.19 4.02 9.96
C ALA A 134 22.97 2.83 10.90
N HIS A 135 22.70 3.10 12.18
CA HIS A 135 22.44 2.07 13.18
C HIS A 135 21.18 1.24 12.85
N GLU A 136 20.08 1.92 12.55
CA GLU A 136 18.79 1.31 12.25
C GLU A 136 18.79 0.47 10.96
N PHE A 137 19.58 0.87 9.97
CA PHE A 137 19.83 0.06 8.78
C PHE A 137 20.70 -1.16 9.10
N LEU A 138 21.83 -0.97 9.79
CA LEU A 138 22.84 -2.01 10.00
C LEU A 138 22.42 -3.12 10.97
N GLN A 139 21.53 -2.85 11.93
CA GLN A 139 21.04 -3.86 12.89
C GLN A 139 20.48 -5.12 12.21
N ALA A 140 19.89 -5.00 11.01
CA ALA A 140 19.36 -6.15 10.28
C ALA A 140 20.46 -7.09 9.76
N TYR A 141 21.69 -6.57 9.61
CA TYR A 141 22.81 -7.27 8.98
C TYR A 141 23.90 -7.66 9.98
N ALA A 142 23.89 -7.10 11.19
CA ALA A 142 24.82 -7.46 12.25
C ALA A 142 24.60 -8.92 12.68
N THR A 143 25.66 -9.73 12.64
CA THR A 143 25.65 -11.14 13.08
C THR A 143 26.22 -11.29 14.49
N LYS A 144 26.93 -10.27 14.97
CA LYS A 144 27.50 -10.23 16.31
C LYS A 144 27.64 -8.80 16.82
N THR A 145 27.30 -8.63 18.09
CA THR A 145 27.50 -7.39 18.86
C THR A 145 28.44 -7.62 20.02
N ASP A 146 29.24 -6.62 20.38
CA ASP A 146 30.00 -6.62 21.63
C ASP A 146 29.13 -6.25 22.84
N GLU A 147 29.73 -6.24 24.04
CA GLU A 147 29.04 -5.90 25.30
C GLU A 147 28.58 -4.42 25.36
N GLN A 148 29.14 -3.57 24.51
CA GLN A 148 28.79 -2.15 24.39
C GLN A 148 27.71 -1.92 23.32
N GLY A 149 27.19 -3.00 22.71
CA GLY A 149 26.19 -2.96 21.66
C GLY A 149 26.72 -2.46 20.32
N ASN A 150 28.04 -2.53 20.09
CA ASN A 150 28.61 -2.23 18.78
C ASN A 150 28.52 -3.45 17.88
N PHE A 151 28.15 -3.25 16.61
CA PHE A 151 28.19 -4.25 15.56
C PHE A 151 29.65 -4.55 15.20
N ILE A 152 30.08 -5.81 15.33
CA ILE A 152 31.47 -6.22 15.09
C ILE A 152 31.62 -7.25 13.98
N GLU A 153 30.55 -7.96 13.62
CA GLU A 153 30.51 -8.87 12.47
C GLU A 153 29.18 -8.68 11.73
N PHE A 154 29.18 -8.84 10.41
CA PHE A 154 28.02 -8.65 9.53
C PHE A 154 27.83 -9.82 8.58
N ASP A 155 26.61 -10.03 8.13
CA ASP A 155 26.32 -10.79 6.91
C ASP A 155 26.65 -9.91 5.70
N GLU A 156 27.93 -9.93 5.29
CA GLU A 156 28.45 -9.06 4.23
C GLU A 156 27.76 -9.28 2.87
N THR A 157 27.26 -10.50 2.60
CA THR A 157 26.59 -10.79 1.32
C THR A 157 25.27 -10.03 1.25
N SER A 158 24.42 -10.19 2.26
CA SER A 158 23.14 -9.49 2.35
C SER A 158 23.35 -7.98 2.49
N LEU A 159 24.36 -7.56 3.25
CA LEU A 159 24.66 -6.15 3.46
C LEU A 159 25.06 -5.44 2.15
N ILE A 160 25.84 -6.08 1.28
CA ILE A 160 26.19 -5.50 -0.03
C ILE A 160 24.96 -5.38 -0.95
N ILE A 161 24.08 -6.39 -0.93
CA ILE A 161 22.81 -6.35 -1.69
C ILE A 161 21.95 -5.18 -1.20
N ALA A 162 21.79 -5.06 0.12
CA ALA A 162 21.05 -3.98 0.77
C ALA A 162 21.66 -2.60 0.52
N PHE A 163 22.97 -2.48 0.67
CA PHE A 163 23.70 -1.24 0.48
C PHE A 163 23.50 -0.71 -0.94
N LYS A 164 23.43 -1.59 -1.94
CA LYS A 164 23.05 -1.18 -3.28
C LYS A 164 21.55 -0.81 -3.35
N ASN A 165 20.67 -1.72 -2.94
CA ASN A 165 19.25 -1.66 -3.30
C ASN A 165 18.33 -0.94 -2.30
N LEU A 166 18.88 -0.33 -1.25
CA LEU A 166 18.14 0.44 -0.23
C LEU A 166 18.75 1.83 -0.01
N PHE A 167 19.40 2.37 -1.05
CA PHE A 167 19.92 3.73 -1.03
C PHE A 167 18.82 4.76 -1.30
N LYS A 168 18.43 5.51 -0.26
CA LYS A 168 17.21 6.33 -0.24
C LYS A 168 17.12 7.39 -1.34
N THR A 169 18.26 7.83 -1.89
CA THR A 169 18.28 8.94 -2.85
C THR A 169 17.64 8.58 -4.19
N TYR A 170 17.78 7.34 -4.66
CA TYR A 170 17.25 6.96 -5.97
C TYR A 170 16.65 5.56 -6.06
N TYR A 171 16.74 4.74 -5.01
CA TYR A 171 16.07 3.44 -4.99
C TYR A 171 14.61 3.61 -4.55
N ILE A 172 13.74 2.87 -5.25
CA ILE A 172 12.30 2.87 -5.05
C ILE A 172 11.91 1.56 -4.36
N ILE A 173 11.12 1.70 -3.30
CA ILE A 173 10.49 0.60 -2.57
C ILE A 173 9.00 0.78 -2.73
N GLU A 174 8.36 -0.16 -3.40
CA GLU A 174 6.95 -0.08 -3.69
C GLU A 174 6.19 -1.37 -3.39
N ARG A 175 4.91 -1.22 -3.11
CA ARG A 175 3.90 -2.25 -2.96
C ARG A 175 4.28 -3.43 -2.06
N PRO A 176 4.82 -3.24 -0.85
CA PRO A 176 5.32 -4.34 -0.05
C PRO A 176 4.20 -5.33 0.32
N LYS A 177 4.55 -6.62 0.34
CA LYS A 177 3.68 -7.74 0.68
C LYS A 177 4.38 -8.61 1.71
N PHE A 178 3.64 -9.05 2.71
CA PHE A 178 4.14 -9.73 3.90
C PHE A 178 3.67 -11.19 3.91
N LEU A 179 4.59 -12.08 4.22
CA LEU A 179 4.40 -13.52 4.23
C LEU A 179 5.02 -14.11 5.49
N TYR A 180 4.26 -14.92 6.23
CA TYR A 180 4.84 -15.81 7.23
C TYR A 180 5.18 -17.16 6.61
N ASN A 181 6.41 -17.61 6.78
CA ASN A 181 6.88 -18.92 6.35
C ASN A 181 6.92 -19.88 7.54
N LYS A 182 5.93 -20.76 7.61
CA LYS A 182 5.79 -21.76 8.68
C LYS A 182 6.92 -22.79 8.70
N ASN A 183 7.54 -23.06 7.56
CA ASN A 183 8.59 -24.08 7.43
C ASN A 183 9.93 -23.59 7.99
N THR A 184 10.24 -22.32 7.78
CA THR A 184 11.48 -21.70 8.26
C THR A 184 11.29 -20.89 9.55
N ASN A 185 10.03 -20.70 9.98
CA ASN A 185 9.63 -19.77 11.04
C ASN A 185 10.18 -18.35 10.82
N LYS A 186 10.25 -17.93 9.55
CA LYS A 186 10.67 -16.59 9.15
C LYS A 186 9.50 -15.77 8.65
N TYR A 187 9.61 -14.46 8.81
CA TYR A 187 8.74 -13.50 8.17
C TYR A 187 9.46 -12.95 6.96
N VAL A 188 8.73 -12.79 5.85
CA VAL A 188 9.27 -12.36 4.56
C VAL A 188 8.47 -11.18 4.07
N ILE A 189 9.15 -10.12 3.68
CA ILE A 189 8.57 -9.01 2.93
C ILE A 189 9.12 -9.07 1.50
N VAL A 190 8.21 -9.12 0.54
CA VAL A 190 8.50 -8.95 -0.88
C VAL A 190 8.07 -7.54 -1.26
N PHE A 191 8.81 -6.84 -2.11
CA PHE A 191 8.47 -5.51 -2.57
C PHE A 191 8.99 -5.26 -4.00
N HIS A 192 8.41 -4.30 -4.71
CA HIS A 192 8.94 -3.79 -5.96
C HIS A 192 10.20 -2.98 -5.62
N SER A 193 11.35 -3.48 -6.06
CA SER A 193 12.66 -2.87 -5.88
C SER A 193 13.11 -2.29 -7.21
N ASP A 194 13.16 -0.96 -7.29
CA ASP A 194 13.54 -0.28 -8.52
C ASP A 194 14.65 0.73 -8.29
N GLY A 195 15.31 1.14 -9.37
CA GLY A 195 16.36 2.14 -9.35
C GLY A 195 16.85 2.47 -10.75
N PRO A 196 17.84 3.36 -10.84
CA PRO A 196 18.43 3.76 -12.11
C PRO A 196 19.32 2.68 -12.73
N GLY A 197 19.49 2.76 -14.04
CA GLY A 197 20.45 1.94 -14.77
C GLY A 197 21.89 2.32 -14.42
N ASP A 198 22.83 1.40 -14.65
CA ASP A 198 24.26 1.66 -14.36
C ASP A 198 24.76 2.92 -15.09
N TRP A 199 24.32 3.14 -16.33
CA TRP A 199 24.72 4.28 -17.14
C TRP A 199 24.22 5.62 -16.59
N ASP A 200 23.01 5.66 -16.03
CA ASP A 200 22.46 6.87 -15.43
C ASP A 200 23.28 7.27 -14.19
N ILE A 201 23.70 6.28 -13.40
CA ILE A 201 24.56 6.48 -12.23
C ILE A 201 25.96 6.93 -12.66
N VAL A 202 26.55 6.31 -13.68
CA VAL A 202 27.87 6.71 -14.23
C VAL A 202 27.84 8.17 -14.66
N ASN A 203 26.82 8.58 -15.42
CA ASN A 203 26.69 9.94 -15.91
C ASN A 203 26.53 10.91 -14.74
N TRP A 204 25.66 10.61 -13.78
CA TRP A 204 25.46 11.46 -12.61
C TRP A 204 26.74 11.64 -11.78
N ILE A 205 27.52 10.57 -11.55
CA ILE A 205 28.80 10.69 -10.84
C ILE A 205 29.81 11.53 -11.65
N ASN A 206 29.90 11.33 -12.96
CA ASN A 206 30.79 12.12 -13.83
C ASN A 206 30.43 13.61 -13.87
N ASP A 207 29.14 13.93 -13.73
CA ASP A 207 28.64 15.31 -13.62
C ASP A 207 28.80 15.89 -12.20
N GLY A 208 29.51 15.19 -11.32
CA GLY A 208 29.80 15.65 -9.95
C GLY A 208 28.61 15.51 -9.01
N MET A 209 27.66 14.61 -9.33
CA MET A 209 26.43 14.37 -8.58
C MET A 209 25.56 15.64 -8.46
N TYR A 210 25.56 16.47 -9.52
CA TYR A 210 24.79 17.71 -9.60
C TYR A 210 24.01 17.80 -10.93
N PRO A 211 22.71 18.18 -10.91
CA PRO A 211 21.85 18.41 -9.73
C PRO A 211 21.54 17.10 -8.97
N ASP A 212 20.64 17.16 -7.99
CA ASP A 212 20.09 15.96 -7.36
C ASP A 212 19.60 14.96 -8.42
N PHE A 213 19.67 13.66 -8.08
CA PHE A 213 19.37 12.60 -9.05
C PHE A 213 17.93 12.72 -9.59
N ASP A 214 17.79 12.66 -10.92
CA ASP A 214 16.48 12.70 -11.57
C ASP A 214 15.77 11.34 -11.44
N LEU A 215 14.78 11.29 -10.54
CA LEU A 215 14.01 10.08 -10.25
C LEU A 215 13.17 9.58 -11.43
N SER A 216 13.04 10.32 -12.53
CA SER A 216 12.38 9.82 -13.74
C SER A 216 13.10 8.62 -14.37
N TYR A 217 14.39 8.43 -14.03
CA TYR A 217 15.19 7.27 -14.43
C TYR A 217 15.19 6.12 -13.41
N SER A 218 14.45 6.22 -12.30
CA SER A 218 14.51 5.23 -11.22
C SER A 218 13.65 3.97 -11.42
N TYR A 219 13.06 3.76 -12.61
CA TYR A 219 12.16 2.62 -12.91
C TYR A 219 12.75 1.58 -13.90
N ILE A 220 14.08 1.52 -13.96
CA ILE A 220 14.85 0.77 -14.98
C ILE A 220 15.23 -0.64 -14.50
N ARG A 221 15.44 -0.84 -13.19
CA ARG A 221 15.80 -2.16 -12.63
C ARG A 221 14.63 -3.12 -12.71
N ALA A 222 13.42 -2.66 -12.36
CA ALA A 222 12.17 -3.43 -12.38
C ALA A 222 12.35 -4.84 -11.76
N GLN A 223 12.72 -4.88 -10.48
CA GLN A 223 13.01 -6.09 -9.72
C GLN A 223 12.00 -6.31 -8.60
N LEU A 224 11.95 -7.52 -8.05
CA LEU A 224 11.42 -7.77 -6.72
C LEU A 224 12.56 -7.87 -5.71
N GLY A 225 12.43 -7.17 -4.59
CA GLY A 225 13.25 -7.32 -3.39
C GLY A 225 12.62 -8.30 -2.42
N PHE A 226 13.45 -9.12 -1.76
CA PHE A 226 13.04 -10.14 -0.80
C PHE A 226 13.81 -9.95 0.50
N ALA A 227 13.11 -9.54 1.55
CA ALA A 227 13.68 -9.30 2.86
C ALA A 227 13.11 -10.27 3.89
N VAL A 228 13.93 -10.71 4.85
CA VAL A 228 13.55 -11.69 5.87
C VAL A 228 13.79 -11.16 7.28
N SER A 229 12.97 -11.61 8.23
CA SER A 229 13.15 -11.32 9.66
C SER A 229 12.74 -12.51 10.54
N ASP A 230 13.28 -12.52 11.76
CA ASP A 230 12.90 -13.42 12.85
C ASP A 230 11.63 -12.98 13.59
N THR A 231 11.26 -11.70 13.46
CA THR A 231 10.03 -11.16 14.06
C THR A 231 9.17 -10.52 12.97
N PRO A 232 7.84 -10.43 13.16
CA PRO A 232 6.97 -9.89 12.12
C PRO A 232 7.24 -8.43 11.82
N PHE A 233 7.68 -7.64 12.80
CA PHE A 233 7.90 -6.19 12.64
C PHE A 233 9.37 -5.81 12.43
N GLY A 234 10.23 -6.80 12.17
CA GLY A 234 11.62 -6.55 11.81
C GLY A 234 12.60 -6.51 12.99
N PRO A 235 13.79 -5.92 12.76
CA PRO A 235 14.24 -5.35 11.49
C PRO A 235 14.34 -6.44 10.39
N TYR A 236 14.07 -6.07 9.15
CA TYR A 236 14.16 -6.96 7.98
C TYR A 236 15.49 -6.83 7.27
N LYS A 237 16.09 -7.97 6.94
CA LYS A 237 17.33 -8.10 6.18
C LYS A 237 17.02 -8.38 4.71
N LEU A 238 17.43 -7.50 3.79
CA LEU A 238 17.33 -7.78 2.35
C LEU A 238 18.31 -8.88 1.97
N VAL A 239 17.79 -10.01 1.48
CA VAL A 239 18.61 -11.17 1.11
C VAL A 239 18.71 -11.35 -0.40
N ASN A 240 17.82 -10.73 -1.17
CA ASN A 240 17.81 -10.85 -2.62
C ASN A 240 17.07 -9.65 -3.26
N ALA A 241 17.51 -9.26 -4.45
CA ALA A 241 16.82 -8.32 -5.33
C ALA A 241 17.05 -8.79 -6.77
N GLN A 242 15.97 -9.17 -7.47
CA GLN A 242 16.10 -9.80 -8.78
C GLN A 242 14.91 -9.52 -9.68
N ARG A 243 15.17 -9.60 -10.99
CA ARG A 243 14.12 -9.73 -11.99
C ARG A 243 13.43 -11.08 -11.88
N MET A 244 12.26 -11.22 -12.51
CA MET A 244 11.42 -12.42 -12.48
C MET A 244 11.41 -13.14 -13.83
N HIS A 245 10.55 -14.17 -13.97
CA HIS A 245 10.56 -15.02 -15.16
C HIS A 245 10.18 -14.28 -16.44
N TRP A 246 10.73 -14.75 -17.56
CA TRP A 246 10.50 -14.26 -18.92
C TRP A 246 10.47 -15.37 -19.97
N VAL A 247 9.98 -15.04 -21.17
CA VAL A 247 9.90 -15.93 -22.34
C VAL A 247 10.71 -15.34 -23.50
N GLU A 248 11.56 -16.15 -24.12
CA GLU A 248 12.35 -15.74 -25.29
C GLU A 248 11.42 -15.29 -26.43
N GLY A 249 11.74 -14.17 -27.07
CA GLY A 249 10.95 -13.59 -28.14
C GLY A 249 9.82 -12.67 -27.69
N TYR A 250 9.56 -12.51 -26.38
CA TYR A 250 8.51 -11.60 -25.88
C TYR A 250 9.03 -10.17 -25.69
N LYS A 251 10.08 -10.00 -24.88
CA LYS A 251 10.73 -8.70 -24.58
C LYS A 251 12.24 -8.90 -24.43
N ASP A 252 12.91 -9.21 -25.54
CA ASP A 252 14.31 -9.64 -25.50
C ASP A 252 15.31 -8.52 -25.19
N ASP A 253 14.93 -7.27 -25.42
CA ASP A 253 15.72 -6.09 -25.11
C ASP A 253 15.68 -5.70 -23.63
N ASP A 254 14.70 -6.21 -22.86
CA ASP A 254 14.57 -5.92 -21.43
C ASP A 254 13.83 -7.06 -20.69
N LYS A 255 14.51 -8.18 -20.49
CA LYS A 255 13.92 -9.44 -20.00
C LYS A 255 13.60 -9.39 -18.50
N GLY A 256 12.50 -10.04 -18.10
CA GLY A 256 12.20 -10.38 -16.70
C GLY A 256 11.71 -9.25 -15.80
N MET A 257 11.28 -8.13 -16.39
CA MET A 257 10.80 -6.98 -15.63
C MET A 257 9.67 -7.37 -14.65
N ALA A 258 9.74 -6.89 -13.42
CA ALA A 258 8.69 -7.01 -12.43
C ALA A 258 8.52 -5.65 -11.73
N ARG A 259 7.39 -4.98 -12.00
CA ARG A 259 7.05 -3.70 -11.36
C ARG A 259 5.94 -3.86 -10.34
N ASP A 260 4.80 -3.22 -10.58
CA ASP A 260 3.58 -3.42 -9.83
C ASP A 260 3.29 -4.90 -9.64
N PHE A 261 3.21 -5.33 -8.39
CA PHE A 261 3.03 -6.74 -8.06
C PHE A 261 2.19 -6.96 -6.80
N THR A 262 1.79 -8.21 -6.61
CA THR A 262 1.23 -8.74 -5.36
C THR A 262 1.69 -10.16 -5.11
N THR A 263 1.43 -10.66 -3.91
CA THR A 263 1.64 -12.07 -3.55
C THR A 263 0.29 -12.78 -3.41
N PHE A 264 0.24 -14.05 -3.77
CA PHE A 264 -0.92 -14.90 -3.55
C PHE A 264 -0.47 -16.26 -3.00
N ARG A 265 -1.08 -16.68 -1.89
CA ARG A 265 -0.90 -18.03 -1.33
C ARG A 265 -2.10 -18.88 -1.70
N ASP A 266 -1.86 -19.95 -2.45
CA ASP A 266 -2.93 -20.86 -2.84
C ASP A 266 -3.28 -21.84 -1.70
N THR A 267 -4.37 -22.59 -1.87
CA THR A 267 -4.92 -23.53 -0.88
C THR A 267 -3.99 -24.71 -0.57
N ASP A 268 -3.01 -24.99 -1.43
CA ASP A 268 -1.95 -25.98 -1.20
C ASP A 268 -0.76 -25.43 -0.39
N GLY A 269 -0.78 -24.14 -0.04
CA GLY A 269 0.25 -23.45 0.71
C GLY A 269 1.39 -22.88 -0.13
N ILE A 270 1.39 -23.11 -1.46
CA ILE A 270 2.37 -22.55 -2.39
C ILE A 270 2.12 -21.04 -2.55
N VAL A 271 3.20 -20.27 -2.61
CA VAL A 271 3.15 -18.82 -2.78
C VAL A 271 3.61 -18.43 -4.17
N TYR A 272 2.90 -17.47 -4.76
CA TYR A 272 3.16 -16.90 -6.07
C TYR A 272 3.30 -15.38 -5.97
N VAL A 273 4.05 -14.80 -6.89
CA VAL A 273 4.04 -13.36 -7.17
C VAL A 273 3.37 -13.13 -8.52
N ILE A 274 2.47 -12.14 -8.58
CA ILE A 274 1.77 -11.70 -9.79
C ILE A 274 2.24 -10.28 -10.06
N TYR A 275 2.80 -10.01 -11.24
CA TYR A 275 3.51 -8.76 -11.51
C TYR A 275 3.30 -8.25 -12.93
N SER A 276 3.36 -6.93 -13.09
CA SER A 276 3.38 -6.26 -14.39
C SER A 276 4.78 -6.34 -15.01
N SER A 277 4.82 -6.72 -16.29
CA SER A 277 6.04 -6.98 -17.06
C SER A 277 5.96 -6.40 -18.47
N GLU A 278 7.06 -6.49 -19.22
CA GLU A 278 7.18 -6.01 -20.61
C GLU A 278 6.76 -4.54 -20.79
N ASN A 279 7.39 -3.62 -20.03
CA ASN A 279 6.98 -2.21 -19.98
C ASN A 279 5.53 -1.99 -19.51
N ASN A 280 5.15 -2.71 -18.44
CA ASN A 280 3.83 -2.68 -17.83
C ASN A 280 2.69 -3.07 -18.79
N ARG A 281 3.00 -3.82 -19.84
CA ARG A 281 2.04 -4.22 -20.86
C ARG A 281 1.29 -5.49 -20.48
N PHE A 282 1.93 -6.43 -19.81
CA PHE A 282 1.34 -7.75 -19.53
C PHE A 282 1.54 -8.18 -18.08
N ILE A 283 0.57 -8.91 -17.55
CA ILE A 283 0.67 -9.54 -16.22
C ILE A 283 1.29 -10.93 -16.34
N TYR A 284 2.25 -11.22 -15.47
CA TYR A 284 2.91 -12.49 -15.30
C TYR A 284 2.64 -13.03 -13.90
N ILE A 285 2.79 -14.34 -13.72
CA ILE A 285 2.76 -15.00 -12.41
C ILE A 285 3.92 -15.98 -12.29
N SER A 286 4.61 -15.98 -11.16
CA SER A 286 5.73 -16.88 -10.86
C SER A 286 5.57 -17.53 -9.50
N ARG A 287 5.84 -18.83 -9.41
CA ARG A 287 5.92 -19.54 -8.13
C ARG A 287 7.20 -19.13 -7.38
N LEU A 288 7.09 -18.88 -6.07
CA LEU A 288 8.23 -18.69 -5.17
C LEU A 288 8.76 -20.03 -4.62
N ASP A 289 10.04 -20.04 -4.26
CA ASP A 289 10.67 -21.17 -3.58
C ASP A 289 10.18 -21.39 -2.15
N ASP A 290 10.64 -22.45 -1.50
CA ASP A 290 10.15 -22.82 -0.17
C ASP A 290 10.60 -21.85 0.94
N THR A 291 11.57 -20.97 0.67
CA THR A 291 11.97 -19.88 1.57
C THR A 291 11.21 -18.58 1.29
N TYR A 292 10.50 -18.48 0.16
CA TYR A 292 9.82 -17.29 -0.36
C TYR A 292 10.77 -16.13 -0.72
N THR A 293 12.01 -16.43 -1.10
CA THR A 293 13.07 -15.42 -1.33
C THR A 293 13.58 -15.38 -2.76
N THR A 294 13.06 -16.23 -3.64
CA THR A 294 13.30 -16.22 -5.09
C THR A 294 12.23 -17.05 -5.81
N TRP A 295 12.32 -17.19 -7.13
CA TRP A 295 11.52 -18.14 -7.91
C TRP A 295 11.80 -19.59 -7.50
N TYR A 296 10.81 -20.47 -7.61
CA TYR A 296 10.98 -21.90 -7.30
C TYR A 296 11.93 -22.61 -8.28
N THR A 297 11.70 -22.40 -9.58
CA THR A 297 12.52 -22.98 -10.65
C THR A 297 13.33 -21.85 -11.26
N PRO A 298 14.67 -21.91 -11.30
CA PRO A 298 15.47 -20.88 -11.97
C PRO A 298 15.08 -20.67 -13.43
N GLN A 299 15.19 -19.43 -13.91
CA GLN A 299 14.75 -19.02 -15.24
C GLN A 299 15.25 -19.93 -16.37
N GLU A 300 16.47 -20.45 -16.29
CA GLU A 300 17.06 -21.33 -17.30
C GLU A 300 16.39 -22.71 -17.41
N TYR A 301 15.63 -23.12 -16.39
CA TYR A 301 14.91 -24.40 -16.34
C TYR A 301 13.38 -24.23 -16.33
N ALA A 302 12.90 -23.02 -16.08
CA ALA A 302 11.49 -22.72 -15.92
C ALA A 302 10.71 -22.88 -17.24
N LYS A 303 9.49 -23.41 -17.15
CA LYS A 303 8.59 -23.61 -18.29
C LYS A 303 7.31 -22.78 -18.13
N ASP A 304 7.02 -21.97 -19.15
CA ASP A 304 5.75 -21.24 -19.25
C ASP A 304 4.56 -22.20 -19.23
N GLY A 305 3.60 -21.93 -18.37
CA GLY A 305 2.44 -22.78 -18.08
C GLY A 305 2.64 -23.86 -17.02
N PHE A 306 3.84 -23.97 -16.42
CA PHE A 306 4.12 -24.98 -15.38
C PHE A 306 4.79 -24.40 -14.13
N ASP A 307 5.91 -23.68 -14.28
CA ASP A 307 6.62 -23.05 -13.15
C ASP A 307 6.17 -21.60 -12.94
N PHE A 308 5.79 -20.96 -14.04
CA PHE A 308 5.30 -19.60 -14.14
C PHE A 308 4.33 -19.52 -15.33
N LYS A 309 3.59 -18.42 -15.45
CA LYS A 309 2.82 -18.12 -16.65
C LYS A 309 3.07 -16.67 -17.08
N ALA A 310 3.53 -16.50 -18.31
CA ALA A 310 3.62 -15.21 -18.98
C ALA A 310 2.28 -14.79 -19.58
N ARG A 311 2.01 -13.48 -19.60
CA ARG A 311 0.83 -12.88 -20.23
C ARG A 311 -0.47 -13.60 -19.84
N ILE A 312 -0.73 -13.70 -18.53
CA ILE A 312 -1.85 -14.49 -17.99
C ILE A 312 -3.23 -13.91 -18.32
N LEU A 313 -3.27 -12.63 -18.70
CA LEU A 313 -4.45 -11.91 -19.15
C LEU A 313 -4.31 -11.56 -20.63
N GLU A 314 -5.41 -11.60 -21.37
CA GLU A 314 -5.47 -11.07 -22.74
C GLU A 314 -5.48 -9.53 -22.76
N THR A 315 -6.03 -8.91 -21.71
CA THR A 315 -6.07 -7.45 -21.58
C THR A 315 -4.66 -6.90 -21.33
N GLU A 316 -4.22 -5.96 -22.17
CA GLU A 316 -2.92 -5.31 -22.05
C GLU A 316 -2.97 -4.07 -21.15
N TYR A 317 -1.78 -3.55 -20.80
CA TYR A 317 -1.57 -2.31 -20.04
C TYR A 317 -2.29 -2.32 -18.69
N ARG A 318 -2.05 -3.41 -17.95
CA ARG A 318 -2.60 -3.65 -16.62
C ARG A 318 -1.50 -3.56 -15.57
N GLU A 319 -1.83 -2.96 -14.44
CA GLU A 319 -0.94 -2.77 -13.30
C GLU A 319 -1.71 -3.01 -11.99
N ALA A 320 -1.04 -2.79 -10.86
CA ALA A 320 -1.61 -2.90 -9.52
C ALA A 320 -2.40 -4.21 -9.25
N PRO A 321 -1.84 -5.40 -9.55
CA PRO A 321 -2.59 -6.66 -9.43
C PRO A 321 -2.96 -6.95 -7.97
N ALA A 322 -4.17 -7.44 -7.73
CA ALA A 322 -4.63 -7.95 -6.44
C ALA A 322 -5.43 -9.24 -6.67
N MET A 323 -5.10 -10.32 -5.94
CA MET A 323 -5.71 -11.64 -6.16
C MET A 323 -6.25 -12.23 -4.87
N PHE A 324 -7.41 -12.89 -4.97
CA PHE A 324 -7.94 -13.78 -3.93
C PHE A 324 -8.63 -14.98 -4.58
N LYS A 325 -8.96 -15.99 -3.78
CA LYS A 325 -9.68 -17.19 -4.23
C LYS A 325 -10.95 -17.38 -3.42
N TYR A 326 -12.06 -17.63 -4.09
CA TYR A 326 -13.34 -17.94 -3.48
C TYR A 326 -14.15 -18.90 -4.36
N ASP A 327 -14.76 -19.91 -3.72
CA ASP A 327 -15.64 -20.89 -4.36
C ASP A 327 -15.08 -21.51 -5.65
N GLY A 328 -13.82 -21.94 -5.59
CA GLY A 328 -13.12 -22.57 -6.72
C GLY A 328 -12.61 -21.61 -7.80
N TYR A 329 -12.87 -20.30 -7.68
CA TYR A 329 -12.41 -19.29 -8.61
C TYR A 329 -11.28 -18.43 -8.04
N TYR A 330 -10.27 -18.17 -8.85
CA TYR A 330 -9.27 -17.12 -8.65
C TYR A 330 -9.81 -15.83 -9.27
N TYR A 331 -9.88 -14.76 -8.49
CA TYR A 331 -10.24 -13.42 -8.94
C TYR A 331 -8.97 -12.57 -8.95
N LEU A 332 -8.68 -11.94 -10.09
CA LEU A 332 -7.56 -11.03 -10.27
C LEU A 332 -8.09 -9.67 -10.68
N MET A 333 -7.95 -8.69 -9.79
CA MET A 333 -8.24 -7.29 -10.08
C MET A 333 -6.95 -6.57 -10.47
N THR A 334 -7.04 -5.68 -11.45
CA THR A 334 -5.94 -4.81 -11.90
C THR A 334 -6.47 -3.40 -12.16
N SER A 335 -5.60 -2.39 -12.19
CA SER A 335 -5.90 -1.09 -12.79
C SER A 335 -5.34 -0.99 -14.21
N GLY A 336 -5.74 0.03 -14.97
CA GLY A 336 -5.02 0.45 -16.18
C GLY A 336 -3.77 1.28 -15.84
N THR A 337 -2.89 1.50 -16.81
CA THR A 337 -1.66 2.30 -16.65
C THR A 337 -1.88 3.78 -16.96
N SER A 338 -2.06 4.63 -15.94
CA SER A 338 -2.25 6.08 -16.11
C SER A 338 -1.46 6.94 -15.12
N GLY A 339 -0.33 6.42 -14.64
CA GLY A 339 0.48 7.07 -13.61
C GLY A 339 -0.35 7.30 -12.35
N TRP A 340 -0.31 8.50 -11.79
CA TRP A 340 -1.07 8.84 -10.59
C TRP A 340 -2.57 9.05 -10.79
N ALA A 341 -3.03 9.22 -12.04
CA ALA A 341 -4.45 9.44 -12.29
C ALA A 341 -5.23 8.14 -12.06
N PRO A 342 -6.29 8.14 -11.23
CA PRO A 342 -7.10 6.95 -11.02
C PRO A 342 -7.90 6.61 -12.29
N ASN A 343 -8.16 5.32 -12.48
CA ASN A 343 -8.82 4.80 -13.69
C ASN A 343 -9.76 3.64 -13.34
N ALA A 344 -10.45 3.12 -14.37
CA ALA A 344 -11.34 1.98 -14.20
C ALA A 344 -10.54 0.69 -13.98
N ALA A 345 -10.79 0.05 -12.83
CA ALA A 345 -10.33 -1.30 -12.58
C ALA A 345 -10.98 -2.30 -13.55
N ASN A 346 -10.36 -3.48 -13.63
CA ASN A 346 -10.88 -4.62 -14.37
C ASN A 346 -10.64 -5.87 -13.53
N VAL A 347 -11.63 -6.75 -13.49
CA VAL A 347 -11.58 -8.02 -12.78
C VAL A 347 -11.62 -9.17 -13.78
N HIS A 348 -10.73 -10.11 -13.58
CA HIS A 348 -10.64 -11.35 -14.33
C HIS A 348 -10.84 -12.53 -13.38
N ARG A 349 -11.43 -13.62 -13.90
CA ARG A 349 -11.69 -14.81 -13.09
C ARG A 349 -11.27 -16.09 -13.81
N SER A 350 -10.80 -17.09 -13.08
CA SER A 350 -10.45 -18.41 -13.63
C SER A 350 -10.64 -19.51 -12.59
N THR A 351 -10.91 -20.74 -13.00
CA THR A 351 -10.82 -21.94 -12.13
C THR A 351 -9.42 -22.55 -12.09
N MET A 352 -8.50 -22.02 -12.90
CA MET A 352 -7.10 -22.44 -13.00
C MET A 352 -6.18 -21.23 -12.76
N LEU A 353 -5.22 -21.35 -11.84
CA LEU A 353 -4.34 -20.24 -11.46
C LEU A 353 -3.55 -19.65 -12.65
N PHE A 354 -3.13 -20.47 -13.61
CA PHE A 354 -2.43 -20.02 -14.82
C PHE A 354 -3.36 -19.72 -15.99
N GLY A 355 -4.66 -19.61 -15.73
CA GLY A 355 -5.67 -19.32 -16.74
C GLY A 355 -6.11 -20.55 -17.56
N PRO A 356 -6.91 -20.33 -18.62
CA PRO A 356 -7.32 -19.01 -19.14
C PRO A 356 -8.25 -18.25 -18.19
N TYR A 357 -8.13 -16.92 -18.17
CA TYR A 357 -8.98 -16.03 -17.40
C TYR A 357 -10.10 -15.44 -18.26
N GLU A 358 -11.33 -15.44 -17.74
CA GLU A 358 -12.45 -14.69 -18.30
C GLU A 358 -12.46 -13.26 -17.76
N GLU A 359 -12.76 -12.28 -18.61
CA GLU A 359 -12.91 -10.88 -18.20
C GLU A 359 -14.33 -10.61 -17.67
N LEU A 360 -14.42 -10.15 -16.42
CA LEU A 360 -15.69 -9.72 -15.81
C LEU A 360 -15.93 -8.21 -15.99
N GLY A 361 -14.90 -7.43 -16.33
CA GLY A 361 -14.97 -6.00 -16.60
C GLY A 361 -14.81 -5.14 -15.34
N ASN A 362 -15.26 -3.88 -15.43
CA ASN A 362 -15.17 -2.93 -14.31
C ASN A 362 -16.11 -3.33 -13.17
N PRO A 363 -15.59 -3.61 -11.96
CA PRO A 363 -16.42 -4.06 -10.86
C PRO A 363 -17.15 -2.93 -10.11
N CYS A 364 -16.75 -1.68 -10.33
CA CYS A 364 -17.26 -0.55 -9.57
C CYS A 364 -18.61 -0.08 -10.13
N GLU A 365 -19.59 0.14 -9.25
CA GLU A 365 -20.89 0.71 -9.63
C GLU A 365 -21.09 2.12 -9.07
N GLY A 366 -21.86 2.93 -9.79
CA GLY A 366 -22.24 4.28 -9.37
C GLY A 366 -21.21 5.36 -9.68
N ASP A 367 -21.35 6.50 -9.01
CA ASP A 367 -20.47 7.66 -9.20
C ASP A 367 -19.03 7.34 -8.75
N GLY A 368 -18.05 7.72 -9.57
CA GLY A 368 -16.63 7.40 -9.33
C GLY A 368 -16.18 6.03 -9.83
N SER A 369 -17.08 5.19 -10.38
CA SER A 369 -16.76 3.86 -10.92
C SER A 369 -15.67 3.86 -12.00
N GLY A 370 -15.66 4.87 -12.88
CA GLY A 370 -14.63 5.03 -13.92
C GLY A 370 -13.23 5.39 -13.39
N ARG A 371 -13.11 5.61 -12.08
CA ARG A 371 -11.86 5.95 -11.38
C ARG A 371 -11.64 5.06 -10.16
N THR A 372 -12.37 3.95 -10.05
CA THR A 372 -12.32 3.03 -8.91
C THR A 372 -12.46 3.80 -7.58
N PHE A 373 -13.42 4.74 -7.55
CA PHE A 373 -13.68 5.64 -6.41
C PHE A 373 -12.47 6.49 -5.99
N ASP A 374 -11.73 6.97 -7.00
CA ASP A 374 -10.51 7.73 -6.85
C ASP A 374 -9.45 6.93 -6.06
N SER A 375 -9.27 5.67 -6.45
CA SER A 375 -8.26 4.78 -5.87
C SER A 375 -7.67 3.81 -6.90
N GLN A 376 -6.60 3.14 -6.50
CA GLN A 376 -5.94 2.08 -7.25
C GLN A 376 -5.78 0.85 -6.35
N SER A 377 -6.02 -0.35 -6.88
CA SER A 377 -5.91 -1.59 -6.10
C SER A 377 -4.51 -1.78 -5.53
N THR A 378 -4.41 -2.39 -4.35
CA THR A 378 -3.13 -2.92 -3.84
C THR A 378 -3.26 -4.34 -3.31
N TYR A 379 -4.37 -4.65 -2.64
CA TYR A 379 -4.55 -5.95 -2.02
C TYR A 379 -6.03 -6.28 -1.76
N PHE A 380 -6.29 -7.55 -1.45
CA PHE A 380 -7.56 -8.02 -0.92
C PHE A 380 -7.34 -8.59 0.47
N VAL A 381 -7.95 -7.96 1.48
CA VAL A 381 -7.84 -8.41 2.86
C VAL A 381 -8.81 -9.55 3.09
N ASP A 382 -8.27 -10.71 3.46
CA ASP A 382 -9.05 -11.89 3.83
C ASP A 382 -9.71 -11.64 5.20
N ILE A 383 -11.01 -11.33 5.19
CA ILE A 383 -11.81 -11.21 6.42
C ILE A 383 -12.34 -12.58 6.83
N ASP A 384 -12.90 -13.30 5.86
CA ASP A 384 -13.41 -14.67 5.94
C ASP A 384 -13.66 -15.14 4.49
N ALA A 385 -12.59 -15.21 3.70
CA ALA A 385 -12.62 -15.49 2.27
C ALA A 385 -13.23 -16.86 1.96
N ALA A 386 -13.13 -17.83 2.88
CA ALA A 386 -13.82 -19.12 2.78
C ALA A 386 -15.35 -18.98 2.64
N ASN A 387 -15.93 -17.92 3.19
CA ASN A 387 -17.34 -17.57 3.09
C ASN A 387 -17.59 -16.35 2.17
N GLY A 388 -16.61 -15.97 1.35
CA GLY A 388 -16.76 -14.90 0.35
C GLY A 388 -16.68 -13.49 0.92
N LYS A 389 -16.16 -13.33 2.14
CA LYS A 389 -16.00 -12.02 2.78
C LYS A 389 -14.55 -11.56 2.62
N VAL A 390 -14.36 -10.63 1.71
CA VAL A 390 -13.05 -10.10 1.33
C VAL A 390 -13.17 -8.60 1.19
N MET A 391 -12.22 -7.84 1.73
CA MET A 391 -12.23 -6.39 1.65
C MET A 391 -11.23 -5.90 0.60
N TYR A 392 -11.68 -5.05 -0.30
CA TYR A 392 -10.82 -4.31 -1.22
C TYR A 392 -9.96 -3.33 -0.43
N PHE A 393 -8.66 -3.35 -0.68
CA PHE A 393 -7.71 -2.34 -0.22
C PHE A 393 -7.11 -1.67 -1.46
N GLY A 394 -7.37 -0.39 -1.61
CA GLY A 394 -6.68 0.48 -2.55
C GLY A 394 -6.19 1.79 -1.95
N ASP A 395 -5.27 2.42 -2.66
CA ASP A 395 -4.69 3.71 -2.34
C ASP A 395 -5.33 4.82 -3.17
N ARG A 396 -5.70 5.91 -2.52
CA ARG A 396 -6.06 7.19 -3.16
C ARG A 396 -4.81 8.05 -3.17
N TRP A 397 -4.02 7.87 -4.22
CA TRP A 397 -2.77 8.59 -4.40
C TRP A 397 -2.98 10.08 -4.54
N TRP A 398 -2.18 10.86 -3.82
CA TRP A 398 -2.07 12.29 -4.00
C TRP A 398 -0.68 12.65 -4.51
N SER A 399 -0.54 12.78 -5.83
CA SER A 399 0.77 12.90 -6.49
C SER A 399 1.62 14.10 -6.07
N ASN A 400 0.98 15.15 -5.54
CA ASN A 400 1.68 16.35 -5.07
C ASN A 400 2.23 16.17 -3.64
N ASP A 401 1.77 15.14 -2.93
CA ASP A 401 2.05 14.91 -1.52
C ASP A 401 1.75 13.43 -1.17
N LEU A 402 2.67 12.55 -1.57
CA LEU A 402 2.50 11.11 -1.45
C LEU A 402 2.35 10.66 0.01
N GLU A 403 3.03 11.34 0.94
CA GLU A 403 2.94 11.13 2.39
C GLU A 403 1.48 11.15 2.89
N HIS A 404 0.65 11.99 2.29
CA HIS A 404 -0.74 12.20 2.65
C HIS A 404 -1.73 11.54 1.69
N SER A 405 -1.30 10.57 0.88
CA SER A 405 -2.20 9.68 0.13
C SER A 405 -3.11 8.90 1.07
N ARG A 406 -4.36 8.62 0.67
CA ARG A 406 -5.42 8.07 1.54
C ARG A 406 -5.73 6.60 1.22
N TYR A 407 -6.54 5.96 2.06
CA TYR A 407 -6.89 4.54 1.90
C TYR A 407 -8.37 4.36 1.58
N VAL A 408 -8.67 3.55 0.57
CA VAL A 408 -10.04 3.20 0.17
C VAL A 408 -10.24 1.73 0.48
N TRP A 409 -10.88 1.46 1.62
CA TRP A 409 -11.21 0.11 2.08
C TRP A 409 -12.71 -0.12 1.90
N LEU A 410 -13.07 -1.02 0.98
CA LEU A 410 -14.46 -1.26 0.60
C LEU A 410 -14.82 -2.74 0.71
N PRO A 411 -16.05 -3.08 1.08
CA PRO A 411 -16.46 -4.45 1.06
C PRO A 411 -16.65 -4.97 -0.36
N VAL A 412 -16.19 -6.20 -0.63
CA VAL A 412 -16.46 -6.88 -1.89
C VAL A 412 -17.79 -7.61 -1.81
N GLU A 413 -18.63 -7.45 -2.84
CA GLU A 413 -19.81 -8.28 -3.05
C GLU A 413 -19.53 -9.32 -4.14
N ILE A 414 -19.72 -10.60 -3.80
CA ILE A 414 -19.66 -11.72 -4.76
C ILE A 414 -21.03 -12.37 -4.82
N ASN A 415 -21.60 -12.43 -6.02
CA ASN A 415 -22.89 -13.07 -6.24
C ASN A 415 -22.71 -14.60 -6.24
N ALA A 416 -23.39 -15.30 -5.33
CA ALA A 416 -23.25 -16.75 -5.19
C ALA A 416 -23.78 -17.60 -6.37
N LYS A 417 -24.50 -17.00 -7.33
CA LYS A 417 -25.11 -17.74 -8.46
C LYS A 417 -24.30 -17.62 -9.74
N ASP A 418 -23.89 -16.41 -10.09
CA ASP A 418 -23.14 -16.12 -11.33
C ASP A 418 -21.67 -15.74 -11.05
N HIS A 419 -21.28 -15.71 -9.77
CA HIS A 419 -19.94 -15.38 -9.31
C HIS A 419 -19.48 -14.00 -9.78
N SER A 420 -20.41 -13.07 -10.07
CA SER A 420 -20.06 -11.69 -10.41
C SER A 420 -19.45 -10.99 -9.19
N PHE A 421 -18.40 -10.21 -9.42
CA PHE A 421 -17.71 -9.41 -8.41
C PHE A 421 -18.15 -7.94 -8.55
N LYS A 422 -18.47 -7.28 -7.43
CA LYS A 422 -18.86 -5.86 -7.40
C LYS A 422 -18.23 -5.10 -6.24
N LEU A 423 -17.97 -3.82 -6.50
CA LEU A 423 -17.60 -2.83 -5.50
C LEU A 423 -18.60 -1.68 -5.50
N HIS A 424 -19.07 -1.35 -4.31
CA HIS A 424 -19.95 -0.22 -4.07
C HIS A 424 -19.25 0.78 -3.16
N TYR A 425 -19.29 2.06 -3.53
CA TYR A 425 -18.80 3.10 -2.65
C TYR A 425 -19.71 3.26 -1.44
N THR A 426 -19.09 3.39 -0.27
CA THR A 426 -19.71 3.86 0.96
C THR A 426 -18.74 4.84 1.63
N GLU A 427 -19.27 5.85 2.30
CA GLU A 427 -18.43 6.81 3.05
C GLU A 427 -17.86 6.16 4.31
N GLU A 428 -18.66 5.34 4.98
CA GLU A 428 -18.25 4.56 6.14
C GLU A 428 -18.99 3.22 6.19
N TRP A 429 -18.37 2.22 6.84
CA TRP A 429 -18.97 0.92 7.07
C TRP A 429 -18.28 0.17 8.21
N LYS A 430 -18.86 -0.96 8.64
CA LYS A 430 -18.32 -1.80 9.70
C LYS A 430 -18.17 -3.25 9.26
N LEU A 431 -17.22 -3.96 9.84
CA LEU A 431 -17.01 -5.38 9.53
C LEU A 431 -18.25 -6.23 9.80
N GLU A 432 -19.07 -5.87 10.79
CA GLU A 432 -20.33 -6.56 11.10
C GLU A 432 -21.32 -6.53 9.92
N ASP A 433 -21.22 -5.55 9.02
CA ASP A 433 -22.09 -5.42 7.85
C ASP A 433 -21.96 -6.61 6.87
N TYR A 434 -20.82 -7.34 6.90
CA TYR A 434 -20.64 -8.63 6.21
C TYR A 434 -21.49 -9.75 6.80
N TYR A 435 -21.68 -9.75 8.10
CA TYR A 435 -22.33 -10.85 8.82
C TYR A 435 -23.84 -10.65 8.90
N ASP A 436 -24.30 -9.40 8.94
CA ASP A 436 -25.73 -9.05 8.97
C ASP A 436 -26.40 -9.05 7.58
N GLY A 437 -25.61 -9.31 6.52
CA GLY A 437 -26.06 -9.25 5.12
C GLY A 437 -26.52 -7.85 4.71
N LEU A 438 -26.03 -6.81 5.40
CA LEU A 438 -26.42 -5.42 5.19
C LEU A 438 -25.75 -4.81 3.96
N ILE A 439 -24.55 -5.29 3.60
CA ILE A 439 -23.88 -4.92 2.34
C ILE A 439 -24.78 -5.25 1.13
N GLN A 440 -25.47 -6.40 1.16
CA GLN A 440 -26.41 -6.78 0.09
C GLN A 440 -27.74 -5.98 0.14
N LYS A 441 -28.16 -5.48 1.32
CA LYS A 441 -29.47 -4.82 1.52
C LYS A 441 -29.46 -3.31 1.31
N SER A 442 -28.34 -2.62 1.51
CA SER A 442 -28.24 -1.15 1.32
C SER A 442 -28.65 -0.76 -0.11
N ASN A 443 -28.34 -1.61 -1.08
CA ASN A 443 -28.66 -1.49 -2.51
C ASN A 443 -30.18 -1.52 -2.84
N THR A 444 -31.02 -2.14 -2.00
CA THR A 444 -32.49 -2.10 -2.20
C THR A 444 -33.10 -0.77 -1.77
N THR A 445 -32.50 -0.07 -0.81
CA THR A 445 -33.06 1.15 -0.23
C THR A 445 -32.76 2.37 -1.11
N THR A 446 -31.58 2.40 -1.76
CA THR A 446 -31.21 3.46 -2.72
C THR A 446 -32.04 3.37 -4.00
N LYS A 447 -32.36 2.15 -4.50
CA LYS A 447 -33.29 1.96 -5.64
C LYS A 447 -34.71 2.41 -5.32
N ASN A 448 -35.19 2.22 -4.08
CA ASN A 448 -36.53 2.64 -3.68
C ASN A 448 -36.66 4.14 -3.40
N LYS A 449 -35.55 4.89 -3.29
CA LYS A 449 -35.59 6.36 -3.14
C LYS A 449 -35.69 7.11 -4.47
N ILE A 450 -35.41 6.45 -5.59
CA ILE A 450 -35.38 7.07 -6.94
C ILE A 450 -36.68 6.79 -7.73
N LEU A 451 -37.50 5.81 -7.32
CA LEU A 451 -38.76 5.46 -8.00
C LEU A 451 -40.01 5.94 -7.23
N GLY A 452 -40.02 7.21 -6.85
CA GLY A 452 -41.16 7.87 -6.21
C GLY A 452 -41.64 9.09 -7.00
N ASN A 453 -42.61 8.87 -7.89
CA ASN A 453 -43.52 9.86 -8.49
C ASN A 453 -42.93 10.97 -9.39
N VAL A 454 -42.95 10.73 -10.70
CA VAL A 454 -43.40 11.77 -11.66
C VAL A 454 -44.38 11.12 -12.64
N ASN A 455 -45.67 11.30 -12.39
CA ASN A 455 -46.72 11.09 -13.39
C ASN A 455 -46.87 12.40 -14.17
N GLU A 456 -46.61 12.33 -15.48
CA GLU A 456 -46.82 13.43 -16.41
C GLU A 456 -48.30 13.86 -16.43
N LYS A 457 -48.57 15.14 -16.13
CA LYS A 457 -49.74 15.84 -16.67
C LYS A 457 -49.33 17.20 -17.23
N LYS A 458 -49.48 17.29 -18.56
CA LYS A 458 -49.39 18.49 -19.39
C LYS A 458 -50.27 19.64 -18.87
N VAL A 459 -49.73 20.86 -18.81
CA VAL A 459 -50.51 22.10 -18.99
C VAL A 459 -49.71 23.13 -19.80
N LYS A 460 -50.40 23.78 -20.75
CA LYS A 460 -49.93 24.74 -21.76
C LYS A 460 -49.71 26.16 -21.18
N TYR A 461 -48.77 26.88 -21.81
CA TYR A 461 -48.58 28.35 -21.85
C TYR A 461 -49.90 29.16 -22.01
N LEU A 462 -50.12 30.42 -21.58
CA LEU A 462 -49.32 31.68 -21.59
C LEU A 462 -50.07 32.78 -20.69
N PRO A 463 -49.78 34.11 -20.71
CA PRO A 463 -49.19 34.97 -19.64
C PRO A 463 -50.12 36.08 -19.04
N ILE A 464 -49.58 37.00 -18.20
CA ILE A 464 -49.93 38.45 -17.97
C ILE A 464 -49.86 38.88 -16.46
N ILE A 465 -48.76 39.57 -16.11
CA ILE A 465 -48.61 40.91 -15.50
C ILE A 465 -49.61 41.50 -14.43
N PHE A 466 -48.98 42.04 -13.36
CA PHE A 466 -49.33 43.10 -12.37
C PHE A 466 -50.30 42.89 -11.18
N ALA A 467 -49.70 43.07 -9.98
CA ALA A 467 -50.17 43.78 -8.77
C ALA A 467 -51.51 43.39 -8.10
N ALA A 468 -51.45 42.93 -6.85
CA ALA A 468 -51.75 43.75 -5.67
C ALA A 468 -51.78 42.93 -4.37
N ILE A 469 -51.57 43.64 -3.25
CA ILE A 469 -51.84 43.25 -1.85
C ILE A 469 -50.71 42.46 -1.17
N GLY A 470 -49.58 43.15 -1.00
CA GLY A 470 -48.79 43.06 0.23
C GLY A 470 -49.31 44.10 1.22
N LEU A 471 -50.09 43.65 2.20
CA LEU A 471 -50.26 44.34 3.48
C LEU A 471 -50.79 43.32 4.50
N ILE A 472 -50.22 43.36 5.70
CA ILE A 472 -50.57 42.59 6.91
C ILE A 472 -49.84 41.25 7.07
N ALA A 473 -48.55 41.34 7.43
CA ALA A 473 -47.93 40.57 8.52
C ALA A 473 -46.54 41.15 8.82
N LEU A 474 -46.53 42.41 9.29
CA LEU A 474 -45.35 43.07 9.86
C LEU A 474 -45.68 43.49 11.29
N VAL A 475 -45.79 42.53 12.22
CA VAL A 475 -45.57 42.72 13.66
C VAL A 475 -45.16 41.35 14.20
N ALA A 476 -44.12 41.31 15.04
CA ALA A 476 -43.61 40.17 15.80
C ALA A 476 -42.52 39.30 15.16
N VAL A 477 -41.44 39.91 14.64
CA VAL A 477 -40.07 39.39 14.89
C VAL A 477 -39.09 40.58 14.95
N THR A 478 -39.25 41.44 15.96
CA THR A 478 -38.25 42.44 16.36
C THR A 478 -38.05 42.30 17.85
N SER A 479 -37.26 41.32 18.29
CA SER A 479 -36.62 41.21 19.61
C SER A 479 -35.81 39.91 19.70
N LEU A 480 -34.77 39.73 18.87
CA LEU A 480 -33.67 38.80 19.20
C LEU A 480 -32.39 38.97 18.35
N PHE A 481 -32.20 40.10 17.66
CA PHE A 481 -30.99 40.38 16.87
C PHE A 481 -30.19 41.60 17.38
N VAL A 482 -30.35 41.95 18.65
CA VAL A 482 -29.64 43.08 19.29
C VAL A 482 -28.58 42.63 20.31
N PHE A 483 -28.29 41.33 20.46
CA PHE A 483 -27.35 40.86 21.49
C PHE A 483 -26.04 40.23 21.01
N ILE A 484 -25.73 40.25 19.72
CA ILE A 484 -24.45 39.73 19.20
C ILE A 484 -23.87 40.69 18.16
N PHE A 485 -23.67 41.96 18.50
CA PHE A 485 -22.83 42.86 17.69
C PHE A 485 -22.15 43.98 18.52
N GLN A 486 -21.91 43.72 19.81
CA GLN A 486 -21.27 44.71 20.69
C GLN A 486 -20.02 44.22 21.46
N GLU A 487 -19.53 43.02 21.16
CA GLU A 487 -18.20 42.58 21.60
C GLU A 487 -17.45 41.91 20.44
N LYS A 488 -16.83 42.75 19.61
CA LYS A 488 -15.60 42.50 18.83
C LYS A 488 -15.29 43.75 17.99
N LYS A 489 -15.17 44.88 18.70
CA LYS A 489 -14.41 46.04 18.25
C LYS A 489 -13.27 46.20 19.24
N ASP A 490 -12.23 45.42 19.03
CA ASP A 490 -10.82 45.76 19.24
C ASP A 490 -10.00 44.53 18.91
N VAL A 491 -8.78 44.76 18.39
CA VAL A 491 -7.82 43.77 17.88
C VAL A 491 -8.06 43.30 16.43
N GLN A 492 -7.97 44.25 15.49
CA GLN A 492 -7.39 43.98 14.16
C GLN A 492 -6.49 45.15 13.79
N LYS A 493 -5.34 45.23 14.45
CA LYS A 493 -4.18 46.02 14.04
C LYS A 493 -2.96 45.22 14.48
N ASP A 494 -1.99 45.12 13.57
CA ASP A 494 -0.67 44.47 13.71
C ASP A 494 -0.62 43.01 13.22
N TYR A 495 -0.54 42.87 11.89
CA TYR A 495 0.30 41.86 11.24
C TYR A 495 0.80 42.44 9.91
N ASN A 496 1.82 43.29 10.01
CA ASN A 496 2.74 43.67 8.95
C ASN A 496 4.04 44.04 9.67
N GLU A 497 4.89 43.02 9.88
CA GLU A 497 6.36 43.03 10.09
C GLU A 497 6.77 41.79 10.90
N LEU A 498 7.05 40.70 10.17
CA LEU A 498 8.15 39.75 10.39
C LEU A 498 8.20 38.74 9.24
#